data_AF-A0A916VNN5-F1
#
_entry.id   AF-A0A916VNN5-F1
#
_cell.length_a   1.000
_cell.length_b   1.000
_cell.length_c   1.000
_cell.angle_alpha   90.00
_cell.angle_beta   90.00
_cell.angle_gamma   90.00
#
_symmetry.space_group_name_H-M   'P 1'
#
loop_
_entity.id
_entity.type
_entity.pdbx_description
1 polymer ?
#
loop_
_entity_poly.entity_id
_entity_poly.type
_entity_poly.pdbx_seq_one_letter_code
_entity_poly.pdbx_strand_id
1 'polypeptide(L)'
;MTNSCIVKSNMNIYFGQDRTFCISTIDEINLYLKIPILEGRSIIHYSSKLGKKYSEQGFHLLQTKSQLIGASTVPITYPLNEFVYKTYLSLLELTQDWNLCRIWNYVPYINDESRGD
;
A
#
# COMPACT_ATOMS: atom_id res chain seq x y z
N MET A 1 -15.06 -20.66 1.38
CA MET A 1 -13.74 -21.09 0.88
C MET A 1 -13.40 -20.24 -0.33
N THR A 2 -12.56 -19.22 -0.16
CA THR A 2 -12.13 -18.34 -1.26
C THR A 2 -10.96 -19.01 -1.99
N ASN A 3 -11.16 -19.30 -3.28
CA ASN A 3 -10.15 -19.92 -4.15
C ASN A 3 -8.93 -19.00 -4.27
N SER A 4 -7.85 -19.40 -3.59
CA SER A 4 -6.52 -18.79 -3.69
C SER A 4 -5.80 -19.40 -4.89
N CYS A 5 -5.96 -18.84 -6.08
CA CYS A 5 -5.16 -19.23 -7.24
C CYS A 5 -3.77 -18.58 -7.17
N ILE A 6 -2.72 -19.38 -7.25
CA ILE A 6 -1.35 -18.88 -7.41
C ILE A 6 -1.21 -18.42 -8.85
N VAL A 7 -1.13 -17.11 -9.06
CA VAL A 7 -0.97 -16.49 -10.39
C VAL A 7 0.26 -15.60 -10.39
N LYS A 8 0.83 -15.37 -11.58
CA LYS A 8 1.83 -14.30 -11.76
C LYS A 8 1.18 -13.01 -11.28
N SER A 9 1.81 -12.38 -10.29
CA SER A 9 1.23 -11.23 -9.62
C SER A 9 2.26 -10.14 -9.47
N ASN A 10 1.85 -8.93 -9.83
CA ASN A 10 2.70 -7.75 -9.74
C ASN A 10 2.12 -6.76 -8.73
N MET A 11 2.99 -5.97 -8.13
CA MET A 11 2.59 -4.75 -7.46
C MET A 11 3.28 -3.56 -8.11
N ASN A 12 2.48 -2.55 -8.49
CA ASN A 12 2.97 -1.33 -9.10
C ASN A 12 2.63 -0.13 -8.23
N ILE A 13 3.56 0.83 -8.17
CA ILE A 13 3.35 2.12 -7.51
C ILE A 13 3.54 3.21 -8.56
N TYR A 14 2.48 3.92 -8.89
CA TYR A 14 2.46 5.01 -9.86
C TYR A 14 2.50 6.35 -9.13
N PHE A 15 3.49 7.19 -9.45
CA PHE A 15 3.62 8.54 -8.92
C PHE A 15 3.06 9.58 -9.91
N GLY A 16 2.81 10.81 -9.46
CA GLY A 16 2.33 11.88 -10.35
C GLY A 16 0.86 11.75 -10.77
N GLN A 17 0.02 11.11 -9.95
CA GLN A 17 -1.38 10.84 -10.28
C GLN A 17 -2.30 11.95 -9.75
N ASP A 18 -3.51 12.11 -10.32
CA ASP A 18 -4.44 13.17 -9.88
C ASP A 18 -5.09 12.92 -8.51
N ARG A 19 -5.10 11.64 -8.09
CA ARG A 19 -5.67 11.17 -6.82
C ARG A 19 -4.89 9.98 -6.28
N THR A 20 -4.90 9.82 -4.95
CA THR A 20 -4.31 8.67 -4.27
C THR A 20 -5.36 7.59 -4.04
N PHE A 21 -5.10 6.36 -4.48
CA PHE A 21 -5.96 5.19 -4.26
C PHE A 21 -5.21 3.89 -4.55
N CYS A 22 -5.67 2.79 -3.99
CA CYS A 22 -5.15 1.46 -4.27
C CYS A 22 -6.25 0.57 -4.86
N ILE A 23 -5.91 -0.22 -5.87
CA ILE A 23 -6.81 -1.24 -6.46
C ILE A 23 -6.09 -2.57 -6.57
N SER A 24 -6.85 -3.65 -6.37
CA SER A 24 -6.39 -5.02 -6.62
C SER A 24 -7.23 -5.61 -7.74
N THR A 25 -6.56 -6.06 -8.81
CA THR A 25 -7.17 -6.79 -9.93
C THR A 25 -6.84 -8.27 -9.83
N ILE A 26 -7.18 -9.07 -10.84
CA ILE A 26 -6.85 -10.51 -10.85
C ILE A 26 -5.34 -10.76 -10.95
N ASP A 27 -4.58 -9.88 -11.61
CA ASP A 27 -3.13 -10.05 -11.84
C ASP A 27 -2.25 -9.02 -11.12
N GLU A 28 -2.81 -7.89 -10.67
CA GLU A 28 -2.00 -6.80 -10.12
C GLU A 28 -2.56 -6.18 -8.84
N ILE A 29 -1.67 -5.55 -8.07
CA ILE A 29 -2.01 -4.55 -7.06
C ILE A 29 -1.41 -3.23 -7.54
N ASN A 30 -2.24 -2.21 -7.74
CA ASN A 30 -1.80 -0.93 -8.27
C ASN A 30 -2.09 0.18 -7.26
N LEU A 31 -1.04 0.79 -6.72
CA LEU A 31 -1.09 1.98 -5.87
C LEU A 31 -0.83 3.22 -6.72
N TYR A 32 -1.79 4.14 -6.76
CA TYR A 32 -1.68 5.42 -7.42
C TYR A 32 -1.45 6.49 -6.35
N LEU A 33 -0.42 7.32 -6.51
CA LEU A 33 -0.03 8.35 -5.55
C LEU A 33 -0.11 9.75 -6.17
N LYS A 34 -0.90 10.62 -5.52
CA LYS A 34 -0.92 12.06 -5.79
C LYS A 34 0.28 12.74 -5.15
N ILE A 35 1.43 12.58 -5.80
CA ILE A 35 2.69 13.22 -5.42
C ILE A 35 3.25 13.91 -6.66
N PRO A 36 3.64 15.19 -6.58
CA PRO A 36 4.24 15.89 -7.72
C PRO A 36 5.50 15.17 -8.21
N ILE A 37 5.66 15.10 -9.53
CA ILE A 37 6.87 14.63 -10.20
C ILE A 37 7.36 15.73 -11.13
N LEU A 38 8.68 15.85 -11.30
CA LEU A 38 9.28 16.94 -12.09
C LEU A 38 8.88 16.83 -13.57
N GLU A 39 8.93 15.63 -14.17
CA GLU A 39 8.47 15.35 -15.52
C GLU A 39 8.39 13.82 -15.73
N GLY A 40 7.59 13.38 -16.72
CA GLY A 40 7.60 12.01 -17.23
C GLY A 40 6.70 11.03 -16.48
N ARG A 41 7.08 9.74 -16.49
CA ARG A 41 6.40 8.67 -15.75
C ARG A 41 7.36 8.12 -14.69
N SER A 42 6.90 8.06 -13.45
CA SER A 42 7.64 7.43 -12.36
C SER A 42 6.81 6.26 -11.82
N ILE A 43 7.40 5.06 -11.87
CA ILE A 43 6.75 3.80 -11.48
C ILE A 43 7.76 2.93 -10.75
N ILE A 44 7.36 2.35 -9.62
CA ILE A 44 8.08 1.23 -9.00
C ILE A 44 7.33 -0.05 -9.33
N HIS A 45 8.05 -1.05 -9.86
CA HIS A 45 7.51 -2.36 -10.21
C HIS A 45 8.10 -3.45 -9.32
N TYR A 46 7.24 -4.17 -8.60
CA TYR A 46 7.59 -5.39 -7.89
C TYR A 46 6.98 -6.58 -8.63
N SER A 47 7.80 -7.29 -9.41
CA SER A 47 7.38 -8.50 -10.11
C SER A 47 7.51 -9.72 -9.19
N SER A 48 6.48 -10.57 -9.14
CA SER A 48 6.62 -11.92 -8.57
C SER A 48 6.24 -13.00 -9.59
N LYS A 49 7.04 -14.06 -9.68
CA LYS A 49 6.75 -15.19 -10.59
C LYS A 49 5.47 -15.93 -10.18
N LEU A 50 5.26 -16.08 -8.87
CA LEU A 50 4.12 -16.77 -8.27
C LEU A 50 3.89 -16.17 -6.87
N GLY A 51 2.67 -15.71 -6.62
CA GLY A 51 2.28 -15.17 -5.32
C GLY A 51 0.79 -15.31 -5.08
N LYS A 52 0.40 -15.29 -3.82
CA LYS A 52 -0.99 -15.20 -3.38
C LYS A 52 -1.31 -13.73 -3.16
N LYS A 53 -2.40 -13.27 -3.78
CA LYS A 53 -2.97 -11.96 -3.51
C LYS A 53 -4.19 -12.07 -2.64
N TYR A 54 -4.32 -11.14 -1.71
CA TYR A 54 -5.47 -11.05 -0.84
C TYR A 54 -5.60 -9.63 -0.30
N SER A 55 -6.77 -9.33 0.25
CA SER A 55 -7.01 -8.07 0.93
C SER A 55 -7.45 -8.37 2.35
N GLU A 56 -6.84 -7.72 3.32
CA GLU A 56 -7.07 -7.98 4.74
C GLU A 56 -6.81 -6.71 5.55
N GLN A 57 -7.70 -6.39 6.48
CA GLN A 57 -7.64 -5.18 7.32
C GLN A 57 -7.33 -3.87 6.56
N GLY A 58 -7.86 -3.72 5.33
CA GLY A 58 -7.66 -2.54 4.48
C GLY A 58 -6.34 -2.53 3.68
N PHE A 59 -5.50 -3.55 3.82
CA PHE A 59 -4.30 -3.74 2.99
C PHE A 59 -4.61 -4.61 1.79
N HIS A 60 -4.02 -4.28 0.65
CA HIS A 60 -3.87 -5.20 -0.48
C HIS A 60 -2.47 -5.81 -0.42
N LEU A 61 -2.39 -7.13 -0.33
CA LEU A 61 -1.17 -7.88 -0.04
C LEU A 61 -0.83 -8.84 -1.19
N LEU A 62 0.46 -8.88 -1.52
CA LEU A 62 1.09 -9.87 -2.38
C LEU A 62 2.10 -10.67 -1.54
N GLN A 63 1.77 -11.93 -1.30
CA GLN A 63 2.60 -12.87 -0.56
C GLN A 63 3.26 -13.87 -1.49
N THR A 64 4.58 -13.98 -1.39
CA THR A 64 5.38 -15.02 -2.03
C THR A 64 5.97 -15.95 -0.95
N LYS A 65 6.84 -16.89 -1.34
CA LYS A 65 7.51 -17.77 -0.36
C LYS A 65 8.45 -17.03 0.59
N SER A 66 9.00 -15.88 0.19
CA SER A 66 10.06 -15.19 0.94
C SER A 66 9.79 -13.70 1.16
N GLN A 67 8.70 -13.17 0.61
CA GLN A 67 8.37 -11.75 0.69
C GLN A 67 6.87 -11.56 0.87
N LEU A 68 6.50 -10.59 1.70
CA LEU A 68 5.18 -10.01 1.79
C LEU A 68 5.30 -8.52 1.44
N ILE A 69 4.57 -8.10 0.41
CA ILE A 69 4.56 -6.71 -0.06
C ILE A 69 3.11 -6.25 -0.06
N GLY A 70 2.86 -5.01 0.36
CA GLY A 70 1.51 -4.51 0.46
C GLY A 70 1.40 -3.00 0.39
N ALA A 71 0.17 -2.54 0.17
CA ALA A 71 -0.20 -1.14 0.30
C ALA A 71 -1.57 -1.01 0.93
N SER A 72 -1.75 0.10 1.63
CA SER A 72 -3.05 0.59 2.11
C SER A 72 -3.14 2.09 1.82
N THR A 73 -4.37 2.57 1.62
CA THR A 73 -4.67 3.99 1.50
C THR A 73 -5.83 4.31 2.43
N VAL A 74 -5.64 5.29 3.30
CA VAL A 74 -6.66 5.74 4.25
C VAL A 74 -7.06 7.17 3.86
N PRO A 75 -8.37 7.49 3.74
CA PRO A 75 -8.81 8.87 3.58
C PRO A 75 -8.27 9.77 4.68
N ILE A 76 -7.87 10.99 4.33
CA ILE A 76 -7.31 11.93 5.31
C ILE A 76 -8.45 12.54 6.12
N THR A 77 -8.45 12.26 7.41
CA THR A 77 -9.30 12.90 8.41
C THR A 77 -8.39 13.37 9.53
N TYR A 78 -8.42 14.67 9.84
CA TYR A 78 -7.67 15.23 10.96
C TYR A 78 -8.53 15.15 12.24
N PRO A 79 -7.91 14.88 13.41
CA PRO A 79 -6.49 14.59 13.62
C PRO A 79 -6.09 13.18 13.15
N LEU A 80 -4.87 13.05 12.61
CA LEU A 80 -4.39 11.80 11.98
C LEU A 80 -3.97 10.70 12.95
N ASN A 81 -3.69 11.05 14.20
CA ASN A 81 -3.07 10.17 15.20
C ASN A 81 -3.83 8.85 15.40
N GLU A 82 -5.16 8.90 15.54
CA GLU A 82 -5.98 7.70 15.77
C GLU A 82 -5.98 6.78 14.55
N PHE A 83 -6.10 7.34 13.35
CA PHE A 83 -6.10 6.58 12.09
C PHE A 83 -4.75 5.94 11.82
N VAL A 84 -3.66 6.68 12.06
CA VAL A 84 -2.29 6.17 11.92
C VAL A 84 -2.05 5.04 12.92
N TYR A 85 -2.42 5.23 14.20
CA TYR A 85 -2.28 4.20 15.23
C TYR A 85 -3.00 2.90 14.84
N LYS A 86 -4.28 2.99 14.45
CA LYS A 86 -5.07 1.81 14.02
C LYS A 86 -4.46 1.13 12.80
N THR A 87 -4.01 1.92 11.81
CA THR A 87 -3.40 1.38 10.59
C THR A 87 -2.11 0.62 10.90
N TYR A 88 -1.28 1.15 11.80
CA TYR A 88 -0.04 0.50 12.22
C TYR A 88 -0.28 -0.74 13.08
N LEU A 89 -1.30 -0.73 13.94
CA LEU A 89 -1.68 -1.91 14.70
C LEU A 89 -2.08 -3.05 13.76
N SER A 90 -2.93 -2.76 12.77
CA SER A 90 -3.31 -3.72 11.73
C SER A 90 -2.11 -4.21 10.92
N LEU A 91 -1.17 -3.34 10.56
CA LEU A 91 0.06 -3.75 9.89
C LEU A 91 0.84 -4.77 10.73
N LEU A 92 1.04 -4.49 12.02
CA LEU A 92 1.82 -5.37 12.90
C LEU A 92 1.16 -6.74 13.09
N GLU A 93 -0.17 -6.79 13.23
CA GLU A 93 -0.93 -8.04 13.28
C GLU A 93 -0.77 -8.85 11.99
N LEU A 94 -0.93 -8.21 10.82
CA LEU A 94 -0.79 -8.84 9.51
C LEU A 94 0.62 -9.36 9.25
N THR A 95 1.64 -8.70 9.81
CA THR A 95 3.05 -9.02 9.57
C THR A 95 3.73 -9.75 10.73
N GLN A 96 2.99 -10.26 11.72
CA GLN A 96 3.57 -10.85 12.94
C GLN A 96 4.58 -11.99 12.67
N ASP A 97 4.38 -12.75 11.59
CA ASP A 97 5.24 -13.87 11.19
C ASP A 97 6.34 -13.45 10.19
N TRP A 98 6.50 -12.15 9.92
CA TRP A 98 7.40 -11.59 8.92
C TRP A 98 8.41 -10.63 9.53
N ASN A 99 9.62 -10.61 8.96
CA ASN A 99 10.59 -9.56 9.26
C ASN A 99 10.25 -8.29 8.47
N LEU A 100 10.04 -7.18 9.17
CA LEU A 100 9.78 -5.90 8.55
C LEU A 100 11.07 -5.28 7.99
N CYS A 101 11.20 -5.26 6.67
CA CYS A 101 12.40 -4.73 6.01
C CYS A 101 12.29 -3.25 5.59
N ARG A 102 11.08 -2.78 5.23
CA ARG A 102 10.89 -1.43 4.68
C ARG A 102 9.43 -0.96 4.79
N ILE A 103 9.25 0.32 5.14
CA ILE A 103 7.97 1.04 5.08
C ILE A 103 8.17 2.36 4.32
N TRP A 104 7.17 2.77 3.55
CA TRP A 104 7.04 4.12 3.00
C TRP A 104 5.72 4.73 3.46
N ASN A 105 5.78 5.95 3.98
CA ASN A 105 4.59 6.73 4.34
C ASN A 105 4.49 7.95 3.43
N TYR A 106 3.33 8.14 2.81
CA TYR A 106 3.04 9.31 2.00
C TYR A 106 1.91 10.08 2.66
N VAL A 107 2.27 11.13 3.39
CA VAL A 107 1.34 11.98 4.13
C VAL A 107 1.21 13.31 3.41
N PRO A 108 0.05 13.64 2.84
CA PRO A 108 -0.16 14.95 2.26
C PRO A 108 -0.24 16.02 3.34
N TYR A 109 0.19 17.23 3.01
CA TYR A 109 0.21 18.36 3.95
C TYR A 109 1.02 18.08 5.22
N ILE A 110 2.11 17.31 5.12
CA ILE A 110 2.91 16.89 6.29
C ILE A 110 3.49 18.05 7.11
N ASN A 111 3.69 19.21 6.49
CA ASN A 111 4.18 20.43 7.13
C ASN A 111 3.06 21.45 7.43
N ASP A 112 1.79 21.07 7.24
CA ASP A 112 0.66 21.97 7.47
C ASP A 112 0.20 21.88 8.93
N GLU A 113 0.63 22.85 9.72
CA GLU A 113 0.28 22.98 11.14
C GLU A 113 -1.14 23.54 11.33
N SER A 114 -1.77 24.10 10.28
CA SER A 114 -3.09 24.74 10.39
C SER A 114 -4.26 23.75 10.55
N ARG A 115 -3.98 22.45 10.41
CA ARG A 115 -4.99 21.37 10.43
C ARG A 115 -4.90 20.48 11.67
N GLY A 116 -4.02 20.83 12.60
CA GLY A 116 -3.80 20.12 13.85
C GLY A 116 -4.13 21.01 15.04
N ASP A 117 -5.43 21.25 15.25
CA ASP A 117 -6.11 21.36 16.55
C ASP A 117 -7.63 21.36 16.31
#